data_AF-A0A832LZZ5-F1
#
_entry.id   AF-A0A832LZZ5-F1
#
_cell.length_a   1.000
_cell.length_b   1.000
_cell.length_c   1.000
_cell.angle_alpha   90.00
_cell.angle_beta   90.00
_cell.angle_gamma   90.00
#
_symmetry.space_group_name_H-M   'P 1'
#
loop_
_entity.id
_entity.type
_entity.pdbx_description
1 polymer ?
#
loop_
_entity_poly.entity_id
_entity_poly.type
_entity_poly.pdbx_seq_one_letter_code
_entity_poly.pdbx_strand_id
1 'polypeptide(L)'
;MFSGKFRTRNILIGVGILLLIWIAIVKIAENFVVNNVDERWGNISNENYAEQKKICINFYNEYLKVATEYNKNISENQNIRNALRSNDAVKIFEELSKANFGENTVIEIFDRKLSLIAFEGRMLDVDRQLLLKAFNGTKFSIIKNIGFYTYLMILTPIYDSGNLLSVTGVCITAILIDVRYEIKNRFFPDFGLSNQIKKAIDVNSELITSETGLPAGLKDTNRVVELKGIDGERTGNIILPGFDKQTYIESITSYSSKIISLLVFMLSVVLLSLFHVIASSFESWISAYFKIFFAGILLVLLRILWMYSGFPSELISSEYFSPQYYSSNLGFGLAKSIGDLFITTFFILIYVIYTSRE
;
A
#
# COMPACT_ATOMS: atom_id res chain seq x y z
N MET A 1 -43.30 -26.48 -26.10
CA MET A 1 -42.98 -25.19 -25.43
C MET A 1 -42.89 -25.30 -23.90
N PHE A 2 -43.64 -26.20 -23.24
CA PHE A 2 -43.61 -26.38 -21.77
C PHE A 2 -42.32 -27.00 -21.17
N SER A 3 -41.58 -27.87 -21.88
CA SER A 3 -40.39 -28.52 -21.29
C SER A 3 -39.19 -27.57 -21.09
N GLY A 4 -39.08 -26.52 -21.92
CA GLY A 4 -38.02 -25.52 -21.82
C GLY A 4 -38.14 -24.65 -20.57
N LYS A 5 -39.33 -24.12 -20.29
CA LYS A 5 -39.58 -23.31 -19.07
C LYS A 5 -39.40 -24.13 -17.79
N PHE A 6 -39.78 -25.41 -17.80
CA PHE A 6 -39.59 -26.32 -16.66
C PHE A 6 -38.11 -26.59 -16.38
N ARG A 7 -37.30 -26.81 -17.43
CA ARG A 7 -35.84 -26.99 -17.31
C ARG A 7 -35.16 -25.74 -16.76
N THR A 8 -35.49 -24.55 -17.29
CA THR A 8 -34.93 -23.27 -16.81
C THR A 8 -35.27 -23.00 -15.35
N ARG A 9 -36.53 -23.28 -14.94
CA ARG A 9 -36.95 -23.13 -13.54
C ARG A 9 -36.11 -24.00 -12.59
N ASN A 10 -35.93 -25.28 -12.92
CA ASN A 10 -35.17 -26.19 -12.07
C ASN A 10 -33.68 -25.80 -11.99
N ILE A 11 -33.11 -25.30 -13.09
CA ILE A 11 -31.74 -24.75 -13.09
C ILE A 11 -31.64 -23.55 -12.15
N LEU A 12 -32.55 -22.57 -12.25
CA LEU A 12 -32.54 -21.38 -11.40
C LEU A 12 -32.70 -21.74 -9.91
N ILE A 13 -33.56 -22.71 -9.59
CA ILE A 13 -33.69 -23.24 -8.21
C ILE A 13 -32.37 -23.85 -7.75
N GLY A 14 -31.75 -24.71 -8.57
CA GLY A 14 -30.47 -25.34 -8.26
C GLY A 14 -29.35 -24.32 -8.02
N VAL A 15 -29.26 -23.30 -8.87
CA VAL A 15 -28.30 -22.19 -8.71
C VAL A 15 -28.58 -21.40 -7.44
N GLY A 16 -29.85 -21.08 -7.14
CA GLY A 16 -30.23 -20.38 -5.92
C GLY A 16 -29.85 -21.14 -4.65
N ILE A 17 -30.08 -22.46 -4.62
CA ILE A 17 -29.66 -23.34 -3.52
C ILE A 17 -28.14 -23.34 -3.38
N LEU A 18 -27.40 -23.45 -4.49
CA LEU A 18 -25.94 -23.43 -4.48
C LEU A 18 -25.40 -22.10 -3.94
N LEU A 19 -25.99 -20.96 -4.31
CA LEU A 19 -25.61 -19.66 -3.76
C LEU A 19 -25.87 -19.56 -2.25
N LEU A 20 -27.00 -20.07 -1.75
CA LEU A 20 -27.28 -20.12 -0.32
C LEU A 20 -26.27 -20.99 0.45
N ILE A 21 -25.91 -22.14 -0.11
CA ILE A 21 -24.86 -23.01 0.45
C ILE A 21 -23.53 -22.26 0.51
N TRP A 22 -23.15 -21.55 -0.55
CA TRP A 22 -21.92 -20.77 -0.56
C TRP A 22 -21.91 -19.64 0.47
N ILE A 23 -23.02 -18.92 0.65
CA ILE A 23 -23.15 -17.89 1.69
C ILE A 23 -22.92 -18.53 3.08
N ALA A 24 -23.54 -19.68 3.34
CA ALA A 24 -23.35 -20.39 4.60
C ALA A 24 -21.90 -20.85 4.81
N ILE A 25 -21.26 -21.41 3.76
CA ILE A 25 -19.85 -21.82 3.80
C ILE A 25 -18.94 -20.64 4.14
N VAL A 26 -19.11 -19.49 3.49
CA VAL A 26 -18.30 -18.29 3.76
C VAL A 26 -18.45 -17.86 5.22
N LYS A 27 -19.67 -17.88 5.76
CA LYS A 27 -19.89 -17.49 7.17
C LYS A 27 -19.31 -18.48 8.18
N ILE A 28 -19.40 -19.78 7.88
CA ILE A 28 -18.77 -20.83 8.70
C ILE A 28 -17.25 -20.67 8.65
N ALA A 29 -16.67 -20.43 7.48
CA ALA A 29 -15.24 -20.22 7.31
C ALA A 29 -14.74 -18.96 8.04
N GLU A 30 -15.46 -17.84 7.94
CA GLU A 30 -15.16 -16.62 8.70
C GLU A 30 -15.11 -16.91 10.20
N ASN A 31 -16.17 -17.49 10.75
CA ASN A 31 -16.25 -17.82 12.17
C ASN A 31 -15.13 -18.79 12.60
N PHE A 32 -14.84 -19.80 11.77
CA PHE A 32 -13.75 -20.73 12.06
C PHE A 32 -12.39 -20.03 12.09
N VAL A 33 -12.11 -19.14 11.13
CA VAL A 33 -10.85 -18.38 11.11
C VAL A 33 -10.76 -17.46 12.32
N VAL A 34 -11.80 -16.67 12.59
CA VAL A 34 -11.86 -15.69 13.69
C VAL A 34 -11.68 -16.36 15.05
N ASN A 35 -12.36 -17.49 15.29
CA ASN A 35 -12.27 -18.22 16.57
C ASN A 35 -10.89 -18.85 16.81
N ASN A 36 -10.14 -19.14 15.75
CA ASN A 36 -8.80 -19.73 15.84
C ASN A 36 -7.67 -18.70 15.80
N VAL A 37 -7.98 -17.39 15.75
CA VAL A 37 -6.94 -16.35 15.70
C VAL A 37 -6.09 -16.37 16.96
N ASP A 38 -6.68 -16.57 18.13
CA ASP A 38 -6.00 -16.51 19.43
C ASP A 38 -4.85 -17.51 19.53
N GLU A 39 -5.11 -18.75 19.13
CA GLU A 39 -4.14 -19.84 19.16
C GLU A 39 -3.04 -19.67 18.10
N ARG A 40 -3.39 -19.05 16.96
CA ARG A 40 -2.48 -18.91 15.80
C ARG A 40 -1.82 -17.54 15.70
N TRP A 41 -2.14 -16.61 16.57
CA TRP A 41 -1.77 -15.20 16.44
C TRP A 41 -0.26 -14.99 16.36
N GLY A 42 0.51 -15.71 17.18
CA GLY A 42 1.97 -15.64 17.15
C GLY A 42 2.55 -15.98 15.77
N ASN A 43 2.03 -17.01 15.12
CA ASN A 43 2.47 -17.42 13.78
C ASN A 43 2.02 -16.39 12.74
N ILE A 44 0.75 -15.98 12.75
CA ILE A 44 0.20 -14.99 11.81
C ILE A 44 0.98 -13.66 11.87
N SER A 45 1.21 -13.15 13.08
CA SER A 45 1.95 -11.91 13.30
C SER A 45 3.39 -12.01 12.81
N ASN A 46 4.06 -13.14 13.06
CA ASN A 46 5.45 -13.34 12.65
C ASN A 46 5.60 -13.57 11.14
N GLU A 47 4.69 -14.31 10.50
CA GLU A 47 4.66 -14.50 9.05
C GLU A 47 4.45 -13.16 8.33
N ASN A 48 3.44 -12.39 8.74
CA ASN A 48 3.18 -11.07 8.19
C ASN A 48 4.38 -10.13 8.40
N TYR A 49 4.99 -10.14 9.59
CA TYR A 49 6.19 -9.35 9.84
C TYR A 49 7.37 -9.76 8.96
N ALA A 50 7.58 -11.07 8.73
CA ALA A 50 8.65 -11.55 7.86
C ALA A 50 8.47 -11.07 6.41
N GLU A 51 7.23 -11.07 5.91
CA GLU A 51 6.89 -10.54 4.58
C GLU A 51 7.11 -9.02 4.51
N GLN A 52 6.57 -8.26 5.47
CA GLN A 52 6.78 -6.81 5.54
C GLN A 52 8.27 -6.44 5.65
N LYS A 53 9.04 -7.17 6.47
CA LYS A 53 10.48 -7.01 6.62
C LYS A 53 11.19 -7.21 5.28
N LYS A 54 10.83 -8.25 4.52
CA LYS A 54 11.41 -8.52 3.20
C LYS A 54 11.14 -7.37 2.23
N ILE A 55 9.92 -6.84 2.21
CA ILE A 55 9.55 -5.69 1.36
C ILE A 55 10.36 -4.45 1.74
N CYS A 56 10.46 -4.13 3.04
CA CYS A 56 11.24 -3.00 3.54
C CYS A 56 12.72 -3.07 3.13
N ILE A 57 13.34 -4.25 3.32
CA ILE A 57 14.74 -4.50 2.96
C ILE A 57 14.94 -4.38 1.45
N ASN A 58 14.00 -4.90 0.65
CA ASN A 58 14.10 -4.81 -0.81
C ASN A 58 14.10 -3.36 -1.30
N PHE A 59 13.16 -2.52 -0.86
CA PHE A 59 13.14 -1.12 -1.26
C PHE A 59 14.40 -0.38 -0.82
N TYR A 60 14.86 -0.59 0.41
CA TYR A 60 16.11 0.02 0.88
C TYR A 60 17.32 -0.44 0.04
N ASN A 61 17.40 -1.72 -0.30
CA ASN A 61 18.48 -2.26 -1.11
C ASN A 61 18.49 -1.70 -2.54
N GLU A 62 17.34 -1.31 -3.09
CA GLU A 62 17.28 -0.60 -4.37
C GLU A 62 17.98 0.77 -4.28
N TYR A 63 17.68 1.57 -3.24
CA TYR A 63 18.40 2.83 -3.00
C TYR A 63 19.89 2.61 -2.79
N LEU A 64 20.25 1.60 -1.98
CA LEU A 64 21.65 1.26 -1.71
C LEU A 64 22.39 0.87 -2.99
N LYS A 65 21.76 0.07 -3.85
CA LYS A 65 22.32 -0.34 -5.14
C LYS A 65 22.59 0.86 -6.04
N VAL A 66 21.60 1.74 -6.22
CA VAL A 66 21.75 2.94 -7.06
C VAL A 66 22.84 3.86 -6.51
N ALA A 67 22.85 4.13 -5.21
CA ALA A 67 23.86 4.99 -4.58
C ALA A 67 25.27 4.40 -4.73
N THR A 68 25.40 3.09 -4.58
CA THR A 68 26.67 2.37 -4.73
C THR A 68 27.16 2.41 -6.17
N GLU A 69 26.27 2.23 -7.14
CA GLU A 69 26.61 2.28 -8.57
C GLU A 69 27.12 3.66 -8.99
N TYR A 70 26.40 4.73 -8.62
CA TYR A 70 26.85 6.10 -8.86
C TYR A 70 28.17 6.41 -8.18
N ASN A 71 28.31 6.02 -6.92
CA ASN A 71 29.55 6.22 -6.18
C ASN A 71 30.74 5.48 -6.80
N LYS A 72 30.53 4.24 -7.24
CA LYS A 72 31.56 3.45 -7.92
C LYS A 72 31.97 4.10 -9.24
N ASN A 73 31.00 4.53 -10.04
CA ASN A 73 31.26 5.18 -11.33
C ASN A 73 32.13 6.44 -11.18
N ILE A 74 31.99 7.18 -10.07
CA ILE A 74 32.80 8.38 -9.79
C ILE A 74 34.14 8.05 -9.15
N SER A 75 34.15 7.26 -8.06
CA SER A 75 35.37 6.92 -7.33
C SER A 75 36.35 6.06 -8.13
N GLU A 76 35.86 5.36 -9.16
CA GLU A 76 36.67 4.55 -10.09
C GLU A 76 36.94 5.22 -11.43
N ASN A 77 36.42 6.44 -11.67
CA ASN A 77 36.68 7.18 -12.89
C ASN A 77 38.16 7.63 -12.95
N GLN A 78 38.86 7.17 -13.99
CA GLN A 78 40.29 7.47 -14.16
C GLN A 78 40.57 8.96 -14.38
N ASN A 79 39.70 9.69 -15.07
CA ASN A 79 39.85 11.13 -15.30
C ASN A 79 39.77 11.90 -13.97
N ILE A 80 38.81 11.53 -13.12
CA ILE A 80 38.65 12.12 -11.79
C ILE A 80 39.87 11.82 -10.91
N ARG A 81 40.35 10.58 -10.90
CA ARG A 81 41.57 10.18 -10.17
C ARG A 81 42.81 10.94 -10.62
N ASN A 82 43.00 11.09 -11.93
CA ASN A 82 44.10 11.84 -12.50
C ASN A 82 44.02 13.33 -12.14
N ALA A 83 42.82 13.92 -12.21
CA ALA A 83 42.58 15.32 -11.88
C ALA A 83 42.79 15.62 -10.39
N LEU A 84 42.37 14.71 -9.50
CA LEU A 84 42.65 14.78 -8.06
C LEU A 84 44.16 14.75 -7.75
N ARG A 85 44.92 13.91 -8.45
CA ARG A 85 46.38 13.85 -8.30
C ARG A 85 47.05 15.17 -8.71
N SER A 86 46.57 15.83 -9.75
CA SER A 86 47.05 17.15 -10.17
C SER A 86 46.41 18.33 -9.43
N ASN A 87 45.48 18.07 -8.49
CA ASN A 87 44.67 19.07 -7.79
C ASN A 87 43.94 20.05 -8.74
N ASP A 88 43.41 19.51 -9.85
CA ASP A 88 42.72 20.27 -10.90
C ASP A 88 41.19 20.24 -10.69
N ALA A 89 40.69 21.17 -9.88
CA ALA A 89 39.28 21.26 -9.50
C ALA A 89 38.33 21.42 -10.71
N VAL A 90 38.77 22.15 -11.74
CA VAL A 90 37.97 22.43 -12.94
C VAL A 90 37.69 21.12 -13.69
N LYS A 91 38.71 20.30 -13.92
CA LYS A 91 38.53 19.00 -14.57
C LYS A 91 37.65 18.05 -13.77
N ILE A 92 37.76 18.06 -12.44
CA ILE A 92 36.89 17.23 -11.58
C ILE A 92 35.42 17.64 -11.76
N PHE A 93 35.14 18.95 -11.75
CA PHE A 93 33.79 19.45 -11.95
C PHE A 93 33.25 19.14 -13.36
N GLU A 94 34.07 19.32 -14.40
CA GLU A 94 33.70 18.96 -15.78
C GLU A 94 33.33 17.47 -15.90
N GLU A 95 34.11 16.57 -15.29
CA GLU A 95 33.81 15.13 -15.31
C GLU A 95 32.55 14.78 -14.50
N LEU A 96 32.30 15.45 -13.37
CA LEU A 96 31.05 15.29 -12.61
C LEU A 96 29.84 15.73 -13.45
N SER A 97 29.93 16.88 -14.12
CA SER A 97 28.82 17.43 -14.93
C SER A 97 28.43 16.56 -16.13
N LYS A 98 29.34 15.71 -16.62
CA LYS A 98 29.07 14.75 -17.70
C LYS A 98 28.25 13.57 -17.22
N ALA A 99 28.28 13.27 -15.93
CA ALA A 99 27.56 12.15 -15.37
C ALA A 99 26.12 12.57 -15.07
N ASN A 100 25.17 11.87 -15.70
CA ASN A 100 23.75 12.15 -15.53
C ASN A 100 23.23 11.44 -14.27
N PHE A 101 23.19 12.15 -13.15
CA PHE A 101 22.61 11.66 -11.90
C PHE A 101 21.13 12.00 -11.82
N GLY A 102 20.35 11.17 -11.14
CA GLY A 102 18.95 11.51 -10.85
C GLY A 102 18.85 12.75 -9.97
N GLU A 103 17.78 13.54 -10.11
CA GLU A 103 17.54 14.84 -9.43
C GLU A 103 17.67 14.80 -7.90
N ASN A 104 17.55 13.62 -7.30
CA ASN A 104 17.61 13.36 -5.87
C ASN A 104 18.98 12.87 -5.38
N THR A 105 20.00 12.97 -6.23
CA THR A 105 21.36 12.53 -5.95
C THR A 105 22.26 13.73 -5.70
N VAL A 106 23.17 13.58 -4.74
CA VAL A 106 24.23 14.53 -4.47
C VAL A 106 25.56 13.79 -4.52
N ILE A 107 26.57 14.42 -5.10
CA ILE A 107 27.93 13.89 -5.09
C ILE A 107 28.89 14.97 -4.60
N GLU A 108 29.82 14.59 -3.74
CA GLU A 108 30.86 15.46 -3.22
C GLU A 108 32.21 14.77 -3.28
N ILE A 109 33.23 15.51 -3.71
CA ILE A 109 34.61 15.02 -3.79
C ILE A 109 35.50 15.90 -2.92
N PHE A 110 36.19 15.24 -1.99
CA PHE A 110 37.12 15.86 -1.05
C PHE A 110 38.57 15.51 -1.39
N ASP A 111 39.49 16.46 -1.17
CA ASP A 111 40.92 16.26 -1.37
C ASP A 111 41.60 15.51 -0.20
N ARG A 112 42.93 15.37 -0.27
CA ARG A 112 43.75 14.80 0.81
C ARG A 112 43.68 15.57 2.13
N LYS A 113 43.33 16.85 2.09
CA LYS A 113 43.15 17.70 3.28
C LYS A 113 41.70 17.66 3.78
N LEU A 114 40.83 16.85 3.17
CA LEU A 114 39.40 16.75 3.42
C LEU A 114 38.67 18.08 3.17
N SER A 115 39.17 18.87 2.22
CA SER A 115 38.52 20.07 1.71
C SER A 115 37.67 19.69 0.51
N LEU A 116 36.43 20.19 0.46
CA LEU A 116 35.54 19.98 -0.68
C LEU A 116 36.15 20.64 -1.93
N ILE A 117 36.38 19.87 -2.99
CA ILE A 117 36.91 20.37 -4.26
C ILE A 117 35.79 20.60 -5.27
N ALA A 118 34.89 19.64 -5.38
CA ALA A 118 33.82 19.64 -6.36
C ALA A 118 32.58 18.93 -5.80
N PHE A 119 31.41 19.37 -6.23
CA PHE A 119 30.15 18.74 -5.89
C PHE A 119 29.14 18.90 -7.03
N GLU A 120 28.15 18.01 -7.05
CA GLU A 120 26.97 18.08 -7.89
C GLU A 120 25.73 17.93 -7.00
N GLY A 121 24.74 18.80 -7.16
CA GLY A 121 23.56 18.85 -6.30
C GLY A 121 23.70 19.78 -5.09
N ARG A 122 23.05 19.45 -3.97
CA ARG A 122 23.05 20.28 -2.75
C ARG A 122 24.20 19.89 -1.84
N MET A 123 24.97 20.86 -1.35
CA MET A 123 26.05 20.61 -0.40
C MET A 123 25.52 19.96 0.90
N LEU A 124 26.22 18.92 1.36
CA LEU A 124 25.93 18.13 2.54
C LEU A 124 26.84 18.59 3.68
N ASP A 125 26.29 18.74 4.89
CA ASP A 125 27.08 18.99 6.10
C ASP A 125 27.61 17.66 6.66
N VAL A 126 28.69 17.15 6.06
CA VAL A 126 29.29 15.86 6.43
C VAL A 126 30.33 16.04 7.54
N ASP A 127 30.25 15.19 8.56
CA ASP A 127 31.18 15.22 9.68
C ASP A 127 32.59 14.79 9.21
N ARG A 128 33.60 15.56 9.62
CA ARG A 128 35.02 15.28 9.38
C ARG A 128 35.44 13.88 9.84
N GLN A 129 34.85 13.34 10.90
CA GLN A 129 35.16 11.98 11.36
C GLN A 129 34.79 10.91 10.34
N LEU A 130 33.66 11.09 9.64
CA LEU A 130 33.21 10.17 8.59
C LEU A 130 34.13 10.25 7.38
N LEU A 131 34.56 11.46 7.01
CA LEU A 131 35.54 11.69 5.95
C LEU A 131 36.88 11.03 6.28
N LEU A 132 37.38 11.16 7.51
CA LEU A 132 38.61 10.50 7.96
C LEU A 132 38.50 8.98 7.91
N LYS A 133 37.38 8.39 8.35
CA LYS A 133 37.14 6.94 8.25
C LYS A 133 37.23 6.47 6.80
N ALA A 134 36.61 7.20 5.87
CA ALA A 134 36.67 6.86 4.45
C ALA A 134 38.08 7.03 3.86
N PHE A 135 38.76 8.13 4.22
CA PHE A 135 40.12 8.44 3.78
C PHE A 135 41.14 7.38 4.24
N ASN A 136 40.90 6.74 5.40
CA ASN A 136 41.70 5.61 5.89
C ASN A 136 41.48 4.30 5.13
N GLY A 137 40.72 4.32 4.03
CA GLY A 137 40.54 3.18 3.14
C GLY A 137 39.23 2.41 3.34
N THR A 138 38.36 2.83 4.26
CA THR A 138 37.10 2.13 4.54
C THR A 138 35.99 2.60 3.59
N LYS A 139 35.35 1.67 2.89
CA LYS A 139 34.10 1.92 2.18
C LYS A 139 32.94 1.62 3.12
N PHE A 140 32.02 2.55 3.31
CA PHE A 140 30.85 2.32 4.17
C PHE A 140 29.69 3.20 3.74
N SER A 141 28.52 2.91 4.31
CA SER A 141 27.32 3.72 4.08
C SER A 141 26.69 4.12 5.40
N ILE A 142 25.96 5.23 5.40
CA ILE A 142 25.20 5.70 6.56
C ILE A 142 23.90 6.34 6.11
N ILE A 143 22.92 6.39 7.01
CA ILE A 143 21.73 7.21 6.83
C ILE A 143 21.87 8.42 7.74
N LYS A 144 21.79 9.63 7.18
CA LYS A 144 21.90 10.88 7.93
C LYS A 144 20.74 11.81 7.62
N ASN A 145 20.28 12.50 8.66
CA ASN A 145 19.30 13.57 8.54
C ASN A 145 20.03 14.89 8.30
N ILE A 146 19.66 15.60 7.24
CA ILE A 146 20.20 16.92 6.89
C ILE A 146 19.01 17.85 6.63
N GLY A 147 18.72 18.73 7.60
CA GLY A 147 17.53 19.56 7.59
C GLY A 147 16.23 18.73 7.64
N PHE A 148 15.37 18.91 6.63
CA PHE A 148 14.11 18.18 6.50
C PHE A 148 14.22 16.86 5.75
N TYR A 149 15.43 16.51 5.28
CA TYR A 149 15.65 15.40 4.38
C TYR A 149 16.48 14.31 5.05
N THR A 150 16.21 13.07 4.67
CA THR A 150 16.98 11.90 5.10
C THR A 150 17.71 11.34 3.88
N TYR A 151 19.04 11.26 3.98
CA TYR A 151 19.91 10.81 2.91
C TYR A 151 20.55 9.47 3.24
N LEU A 152 20.58 8.57 2.26
CA LEU A 152 21.48 7.41 2.26
C LEU A 152 22.79 7.84 1.61
N MET A 153 23.88 7.81 2.36
CA MET A 153 25.19 8.27 1.91
C MET A 153 26.16 7.10 1.81
N ILE A 154 26.85 6.99 0.67
CA ILE A 154 27.96 6.07 0.43
C ILE A 154 29.25 6.88 0.47
N LEU A 155 30.18 6.48 1.33
CA LEU A 155 31.49 7.11 1.46
C LEU A 155 32.57 6.12 1.02
N THR A 156 33.42 6.55 0.10
CA THR A 156 34.49 5.71 -0.44
C THR A 156 35.78 6.48 -0.63
N PRO A 157 36.95 5.89 -0.29
CA PRO A 157 38.24 6.43 -0.70
C PRO A 157 38.38 6.45 -2.22
N ILE A 158 38.98 7.51 -2.73
CA ILE A 158 39.46 7.61 -4.11
C ILE A 158 40.97 7.33 -4.08
N TYR A 159 41.39 6.25 -4.74
CA TYR A 159 42.80 5.86 -4.78
C TYR A 159 43.56 6.60 -5.89
N ASP A 160 44.85 6.83 -5.66
CA ASP A 160 45.74 7.45 -6.63
C ASP A 160 45.84 6.61 -7.91
N SER A 161 45.67 7.26 -9.06
CA SER A 161 45.92 6.71 -10.39
C SER A 161 47.24 5.97 -10.56
N GLY A 162 48.32 6.43 -9.91
CA GLY A 162 49.66 5.88 -10.01
C GLY A 162 50.05 4.95 -8.85
N ASN A 163 49.28 4.95 -7.77
CA ASN A 163 49.49 4.07 -6.62
C ASN A 163 48.14 3.71 -5.99
N LEU A 164 47.60 2.54 -6.34
CA LEU A 164 46.31 2.05 -5.85
C LEU A 164 46.27 1.81 -4.32
N LEU A 165 47.40 1.87 -3.63
CA LEU A 165 47.45 1.76 -2.16
C LEU A 165 47.35 3.13 -1.46
N SER A 166 47.52 4.24 -2.20
CA SER A 166 47.47 5.59 -1.63
C SER A 166 46.11 6.23 -1.90
N VAL A 167 45.45 6.73 -0.85
CA VAL A 167 44.20 7.48 -0.97
C VAL A 167 44.50 8.95 -1.32
N THR A 168 43.87 9.46 -2.36
CA THR A 168 44.00 10.85 -2.87
C THR A 168 42.82 11.73 -2.51
N GLY A 169 41.71 11.16 -2.10
CA GLY A 169 40.51 11.89 -1.72
C GLY A 169 39.40 10.97 -1.25
N VAL A 170 38.23 11.54 -1.02
CA VAL A 170 37.01 10.82 -0.64
C VAL A 170 35.89 11.23 -1.58
N CYS A 171 35.15 10.24 -2.09
CA CYS A 171 33.90 10.46 -2.81
C CYS A 171 32.74 10.17 -1.86
N ILE A 172 31.80 11.09 -1.78
CA ILE A 172 30.51 10.90 -1.15
C ILE A 172 29.45 10.89 -2.24
N THR A 173 28.55 9.92 -2.18
CA THR A 173 27.34 9.91 -2.98
C THR A 173 26.16 9.76 -2.04
N ALA A 174 25.27 10.74 -2.03
CA ALA A 174 24.07 10.72 -1.23
C ALA A 174 22.83 10.64 -2.13
N ILE A 175 21.88 9.80 -1.76
CA ILE A 175 20.55 9.78 -2.38
C ILE A 175 19.53 10.17 -1.33
N LEU A 176 18.63 11.09 -1.69
CA LEU A 176 17.49 11.43 -0.87
C LEU A 176 16.54 10.23 -0.77
N ILE A 177 16.43 9.66 0.44
CA ILE A 177 15.60 8.47 0.67
C ILE A 177 14.32 8.77 1.45
N ASP A 178 14.22 9.88 2.18
CA ASP A 178 12.99 10.24 2.88
C ASP A 178 12.89 11.74 3.22
N VAL A 179 11.71 12.18 3.65
CA VAL A 179 11.44 13.55 4.14
C VAL A 179 10.83 13.47 5.53
N ARG A 180 11.35 14.28 6.47
CA ARG A 180 10.90 14.26 7.87
C ARG A 180 9.46 14.75 8.03
N TYR A 181 8.77 14.10 8.97
CA TYR A 181 7.31 13.94 9.10
C TYR A 181 6.44 15.19 9.40
N GLU A 182 6.91 16.42 9.23
CA GLU A 182 6.13 17.61 9.65
C GLU A 182 5.62 18.49 8.50
N ILE A 183 5.94 18.17 7.24
CA ILE A 183 5.47 18.95 6.08
C ILE A 183 4.75 18.05 5.07
N LYS A 184 3.74 17.30 5.51
CA LYS A 184 2.76 16.68 4.61
C LYS A 184 1.78 17.73 4.11
N ASN A 185 2.21 18.45 3.08
CA ASN A 185 1.45 19.47 2.40
C ASN A 185 1.37 19.06 0.92
N ARG A 186 0.30 19.45 0.22
CA ARG A 186 0.17 19.34 -1.25
C ARG A 186 1.42 19.78 -2.07
N PHE A 187 2.33 20.56 -1.48
CA PHE A 187 3.58 21.02 -2.08
C PHE A 187 4.78 20.07 -1.90
N PHE A 188 4.69 19.07 -1.02
CA PHE A 188 5.70 18.02 -0.87
C PHE A 188 5.15 16.72 -1.46
N PRO A 189 5.74 16.18 -2.54
CA PRO A 189 5.25 14.95 -3.14
C PRO A 189 5.31 13.79 -2.14
N ASP A 190 4.40 12.82 -2.28
CA ASP A 190 4.44 11.52 -1.58
C ASP A 190 5.58 10.65 -2.14
N PHE A 191 6.83 11.06 -1.88
CA PHE A 191 8.05 10.36 -2.25
C PHE A 191 8.81 9.87 -1.01
N GLY A 192 9.80 9.02 -1.22
CA GLY A 192 10.64 8.46 -0.16
C GLY A 192 10.27 7.04 0.25
N LEU A 193 11.18 6.40 0.97
CA LEU A 193 11.17 5.01 1.40
C LEU A 193 9.95 4.72 2.28
N SER A 194 9.65 5.58 3.27
CA SER A 194 8.48 5.37 4.13
C SER A 194 7.16 5.41 3.35
N ASN A 195 7.06 6.27 2.34
CA ASN A 195 5.88 6.33 1.49
C ASN A 195 5.77 5.14 0.53
N GLN A 196 6.89 4.65 -0.01
CA GLN A 196 6.92 3.44 -0.83
C GLN A 196 6.48 2.21 -0.03
N ILE A 197 6.98 2.08 1.21
CA ILE A 197 6.56 1.03 2.14
C ILE A 197 5.06 1.16 2.44
N LYS A 198 4.59 2.36 2.79
CA LYS A 198 3.16 2.60 3.03
C LYS A 198 2.30 2.18 1.84
N LYS A 199 2.67 2.54 0.61
CA LYS A 199 1.91 2.15 -0.60
C LYS A 199 1.92 0.64 -0.84
N ALA A 200 2.99 -0.05 -0.45
CA ALA A 200 3.14 -1.49 -0.69
C ALA A 200 2.45 -2.37 0.35
N ILE A 201 2.47 -1.97 1.63
CA ILE A 201 1.96 -2.79 2.74
C ILE A 201 0.83 -2.14 3.54
N ASP A 202 0.38 -0.94 3.15
CA ASP A 202 -0.65 -0.12 3.83
C ASP A 202 -0.37 0.14 5.32
N VAL A 203 0.92 0.27 5.65
CA VAL A 203 1.37 0.52 7.02
C VAL A 203 2.24 1.77 7.04
N ASN A 204 1.95 2.69 7.97
CA ASN A 204 2.81 3.85 8.18
C ASN A 204 4.12 3.39 8.82
N SER A 205 5.22 3.47 8.06
CA SER A 205 6.56 3.20 8.56
C SER A 205 7.28 4.49 8.95
N GLU A 206 8.24 4.39 9.86
CA GLU A 206 9.13 5.47 10.23
C GLU A 206 10.59 5.04 10.05
N LEU A 207 11.37 5.84 9.33
CA LEU A 207 12.80 5.65 9.17
C LEU A 207 13.57 6.39 10.28
N ILE A 208 14.41 5.64 11.00
CA ILE A 208 15.24 6.16 12.08
C ILE A 208 16.71 5.93 11.76
N THR A 209 17.53 6.95 11.94
CA THR A 209 18.97 6.86 11.68
C THR A 209 19.69 6.18 12.84
N SER A 210 20.87 5.62 12.58
CA SER A 210 21.68 4.99 13.64
C SER A 210 22.08 6.00 14.73
N GLU A 211 22.31 7.27 14.38
CA GLU A 211 22.70 8.35 15.29
C GLU A 211 21.60 8.71 16.30
N THR A 212 20.33 8.71 15.89
CA THR A 212 19.21 9.09 16.77
C THR A 212 18.89 8.04 17.84
N GLY A 213 19.35 6.81 17.67
CA GLY A 213 18.96 5.68 18.52
C GLY A 213 17.48 5.33 18.37
N LEU A 214 17.04 4.27 19.06
CA LEU A 214 15.62 3.91 19.11
C LEU A 214 14.89 4.85 20.09
N PRO A 215 13.71 5.40 19.74
CA PRO A 215 12.98 6.31 20.61
C PRO A 215 12.61 5.68 21.95
N ALA A 216 12.84 6.41 23.04
CA ALA A 216 12.42 6.02 24.38
C ALA A 216 10.88 5.99 24.43
N GLY A 217 10.29 4.82 24.66
CA GLY A 217 8.83 4.63 24.64
C GLY A 217 8.28 3.95 23.38
N LEU A 218 9.14 3.35 22.54
CA LEU A 218 8.73 2.33 21.59
C LEU A 218 7.81 1.32 22.30
N LYS A 219 6.55 1.22 21.85
CA LYS A 219 5.63 0.22 22.36
C LYS A 219 6.18 -1.17 22.03
N ASP A 220 6.02 -2.13 22.94
CA ASP A 220 6.44 -3.53 22.73
C ASP A 220 5.85 -4.17 21.48
N THR A 221 4.74 -3.60 20.96
CA THR A 221 4.10 -4.06 19.73
C THR A 221 4.85 -3.66 18.47
N ASN A 222 5.66 -2.60 18.50
CA ASN A 222 6.37 -2.12 17.32
C ASN A 222 7.46 -3.11 16.91
N ARG A 223 7.60 -3.32 15.61
CA ARG A 223 8.62 -4.19 15.05
C ARG A 223 9.70 -3.34 14.39
N VAL A 224 10.96 -3.74 14.58
CA VAL A 224 12.12 -2.99 14.12
C VAL A 224 12.85 -3.80 13.04
N VAL A 225 12.89 -3.24 11.83
CA VAL A 225 13.65 -3.77 10.72
C VAL A 225 14.99 -3.05 10.66
N GLU A 226 16.06 -3.76 10.99
CA GLU A 226 17.42 -3.24 10.90
C GLU A 226 17.85 -3.09 9.42
N LEU A 227 18.37 -1.91 9.08
CA LEU A 227 18.96 -1.62 7.79
C LEU A 227 20.48 -1.73 7.88
N LYS A 228 21.08 -2.39 6.88
CA LYS A 228 22.52 -2.65 6.83
C LYS A 228 23.17 -1.91 5.68
N GLY A 229 24.40 -1.49 5.88
CA GLY A 229 25.19 -0.77 4.90
C GLY A 229 25.89 -1.67 3.91
N ILE A 230 26.64 -1.06 2.99
CA ILE A 230 27.53 -1.79 2.08
C ILE A 230 28.65 -2.54 2.83
N ASP A 231 28.99 -2.08 4.03
CA ASP A 231 29.96 -2.69 4.95
C ASP A 231 29.31 -3.74 5.89
N GLY A 232 28.00 -3.98 5.77
CA GLY A 232 27.25 -4.90 6.62
C GLY A 232 26.92 -4.36 8.01
N GLU A 233 27.48 -3.19 8.38
CA GLU A 233 27.18 -2.46 9.60
C GLU A 233 25.78 -1.85 9.57
N ARG A 234 25.21 -1.59 10.74
CA ARG A 234 23.86 -1.02 10.85
C ARG A 234 23.86 0.47 10.49
N THR A 235 23.04 0.86 9.52
CA THR A 235 22.92 2.26 9.05
C THR A 235 21.70 2.98 9.58
N GLY A 236 20.68 2.23 9.99
CA GLY A 236 19.43 2.75 10.53
C GLY A 236 18.43 1.63 10.78
N ASN A 237 17.20 2.02 11.09
CA ASN A 237 16.09 1.10 11.24
C ASN A 237 14.83 1.66 10.58
N ILE A 238 13.96 0.75 10.16
CA ILE A 238 12.56 1.06 9.89
C ILE A 238 11.74 0.54 11.05
N ILE A 239 10.93 1.41 11.65
CA ILE A 239 9.92 1.04 12.63
C ILE A 239 8.61 0.80 11.91
N LEU A 240 8.05 -0.38 12.13
CA LEU A 240 6.70 -0.74 11.73
C LEU A 240 5.81 -0.79 12.98
N PRO A 241 4.60 -0.20 12.96
CA PRO A 241 3.63 -0.44 14.00
C PRO A 241 3.31 -1.93 14.06
N GLY A 242 3.05 -2.43 15.26
CA GLY A 242 2.66 -3.82 15.45
C GLY A 242 1.42 -4.14 14.62
N PHE A 243 1.47 -5.27 13.92
CA PHE A 243 0.26 -5.81 13.31
C PHE A 243 -0.71 -6.17 14.43
N ASP A 244 -1.88 -5.53 14.44
CA ASP A 244 -2.85 -5.66 15.52
C ASP A 244 -3.88 -6.75 15.20
N LYS A 245 -4.25 -7.51 16.23
CA LYS A 245 -5.14 -8.67 16.12
C LYS A 245 -6.55 -8.25 15.75
N GLN A 246 -7.02 -7.14 16.32
CA GLN A 246 -8.36 -6.62 16.03
C GLN A 246 -8.45 -6.18 14.57
N THR A 247 -7.42 -5.48 14.08
CA THR A 247 -7.30 -5.07 12.67
C THR A 247 -7.30 -6.29 11.73
N TYR A 248 -6.61 -7.38 12.10
CA TYR A 248 -6.64 -8.62 11.32
C TYR A 248 -8.04 -9.26 11.29
N ILE A 249 -8.72 -9.37 12.43
CA ILE A 249 -10.10 -9.90 12.50
C ILE A 249 -11.04 -9.06 11.64
N GLU A 250 -10.97 -7.73 11.75
CA GLU A 250 -11.77 -6.80 10.95
C GLU A 250 -11.52 -6.96 9.45
N SER A 251 -10.26 -7.21 9.04
CA SER A 251 -9.92 -7.46 7.64
C SER A 251 -10.58 -8.74 7.09
N ILE A 252 -10.61 -9.81 7.89
CA ILE A 252 -11.24 -11.09 7.52
C ILE A 252 -12.76 -10.93 7.45
N THR A 253 -13.37 -10.26 8.43
CA THR A 253 -14.81 -9.98 8.45
C THR A 253 -15.23 -9.06 7.30
N SER A 254 -14.45 -8.01 6.99
CA SER A 254 -14.71 -7.13 5.84
C SER A 254 -14.62 -7.89 4.52
N TYR A 255 -13.58 -8.72 4.33
CA TYR A 255 -13.44 -9.54 3.13
C TYR A 255 -14.61 -10.53 2.96
N SER A 256 -15.00 -11.18 4.06
CA SER A 256 -16.13 -12.13 4.07
C SER A 256 -17.45 -11.43 3.75
N SER A 257 -17.66 -10.23 4.30
CA SER A 257 -18.83 -9.39 4.04
C SER A 257 -18.92 -8.97 2.57
N LYS A 258 -17.80 -8.62 1.93
CA LYS A 258 -17.74 -8.33 0.48
C LYS A 258 -18.18 -9.52 -0.37
N ILE A 259 -17.69 -10.72 -0.04
CA ILE A 259 -18.08 -11.95 -0.75
C ILE A 259 -19.58 -12.23 -0.56
N ILE A 260 -20.08 -12.15 0.68
CA ILE A 260 -21.50 -12.37 0.99
C ILE A 260 -22.38 -11.35 0.24
N SER A 261 -21.99 -10.08 0.24
CA SER A 261 -22.68 -9.00 -0.47
C SER A 261 -22.80 -9.28 -1.98
N LEU A 262 -21.72 -9.76 -2.61
CA LEU A 262 -21.73 -10.18 -4.01
C LEU A 262 -22.64 -11.40 -4.25
N LEU A 263 -22.56 -12.43 -3.39
CA LEU A 263 -23.38 -13.63 -3.51
C LEU A 263 -24.88 -13.31 -3.34
N VAL A 264 -25.22 -12.41 -2.42
CA VAL A 264 -26.58 -11.92 -2.19
C VAL A 264 -27.11 -11.16 -3.41
N PHE A 265 -26.28 -10.34 -4.05
CA PHE A 265 -26.64 -9.69 -5.31
C PHE A 265 -26.94 -10.73 -6.41
N MET A 266 -26.06 -11.72 -6.60
CA MET A 266 -26.30 -12.81 -7.56
C MET A 266 -27.58 -13.58 -7.24
N LEU A 267 -27.82 -13.88 -5.96
CA LEU A 267 -29.05 -14.54 -5.50
C LEU A 267 -30.29 -13.72 -5.85
N SER A 268 -30.21 -12.39 -5.71
CA SER A 268 -31.31 -11.48 -6.04
C SER A 268 -31.66 -11.51 -7.52
N VAL A 269 -30.66 -11.57 -8.40
CA VAL A 269 -30.86 -11.75 -9.85
C VAL A 269 -31.53 -13.08 -10.16
N VAL A 270 -31.11 -14.16 -9.50
CA VAL A 270 -31.72 -15.50 -9.64
C VAL A 270 -33.18 -15.49 -9.17
N LEU A 271 -33.47 -14.88 -8.02
CA LEU A 271 -34.83 -14.79 -7.47
C LEU A 271 -35.77 -13.96 -8.36
N LEU A 272 -35.31 -12.82 -8.89
CA LEU A 272 -36.08 -12.02 -9.85
C LEU A 272 -36.34 -12.80 -11.16
N SER A 273 -35.33 -13.52 -11.65
CA SER A 273 -35.47 -14.35 -12.85
C SER A 273 -36.45 -15.50 -12.62
N LEU A 274 -36.37 -16.15 -11.46
CA LEU A 274 -37.29 -17.22 -11.07
C LEU A 274 -38.72 -16.70 -10.94
N PHE A 275 -38.90 -15.54 -10.30
CA PHE A 275 -40.20 -14.88 -10.20
C PHE A 275 -40.77 -14.59 -11.58
N HIS A 276 -39.98 -14.04 -12.51
CA HIS A 276 -40.43 -13.77 -13.87
C HIS A 276 -40.88 -15.05 -14.61
N VAL A 277 -40.11 -16.14 -14.51
CA VAL A 277 -40.48 -17.43 -15.12
C VAL A 277 -41.79 -17.97 -14.55
N ILE A 278 -41.96 -17.92 -13.23
CA ILE A 278 -43.18 -18.37 -12.54
C ILE A 278 -44.38 -17.49 -12.90
N ALA A 279 -44.24 -16.16 -12.82
CA ALA A 279 -45.28 -15.20 -13.14
C ALA A 279 -45.76 -15.32 -14.60
N SER A 280 -44.84 -15.57 -15.55
CA SER A 280 -45.18 -15.79 -16.97
C SER A 280 -46.02 -17.05 -17.24
N SER A 281 -46.25 -17.88 -16.24
CA SER A 281 -47.04 -19.12 -16.37
C SER A 281 -48.49 -18.97 -15.91
N PHE A 282 -48.88 -17.79 -15.39
CA PHE A 282 -50.25 -17.47 -14.98
C PHE A 282 -50.86 -16.43 -15.94
N GLU A 283 -51.99 -16.76 -16.58
CA GLU A 283 -52.62 -15.93 -17.64
C GLU A 283 -53.92 -15.21 -17.21
N SER A 284 -54.43 -15.45 -16.01
CA SER A 284 -55.73 -14.89 -15.55
C SER A 284 -55.64 -13.42 -15.11
N TRP A 285 -56.70 -12.62 -15.24
CA TRP A 285 -56.72 -11.24 -14.69
C TRP A 285 -56.59 -11.23 -13.15
N ILE A 286 -57.20 -12.19 -12.45
CA ILE A 286 -56.98 -12.36 -11.00
C ILE A 286 -55.48 -12.63 -10.72
N SER A 287 -54.76 -13.21 -11.69
CA SER A 287 -53.31 -13.39 -11.58
C SER A 287 -52.51 -12.10 -11.77
N ALA A 288 -53.02 -11.06 -12.46
CA ALA A 288 -52.29 -9.80 -12.64
C ALA A 288 -52.14 -9.03 -11.31
N TYR A 289 -53.24 -8.84 -10.57
CA TYR A 289 -53.20 -8.23 -9.23
C TYR A 289 -52.32 -9.04 -8.27
N PHE A 290 -52.39 -10.37 -8.36
CA PHE A 290 -51.55 -11.25 -7.55
C PHE A 290 -50.06 -11.11 -7.91
N LYS A 291 -49.71 -11.06 -9.19
CA LYS A 291 -48.33 -10.82 -9.66
C LYS A 291 -47.79 -9.49 -9.16
N ILE A 292 -48.58 -8.43 -9.26
CA ILE A 292 -48.22 -7.10 -8.77
C ILE A 292 -47.93 -7.15 -7.26
N PHE A 293 -48.84 -7.73 -6.48
CA PHE A 293 -48.66 -7.85 -5.03
C PHE A 293 -47.40 -8.63 -4.64
N PHE A 294 -47.17 -9.80 -5.26
CA PHE A 294 -45.98 -10.61 -5.00
C PHE A 294 -44.69 -9.97 -5.50
N ALA A 295 -44.71 -9.23 -6.62
CA ALA A 295 -43.57 -8.46 -7.09
C ALA A 295 -43.20 -7.37 -6.07
N GLY A 296 -44.19 -6.68 -5.50
CA GLY A 296 -43.97 -5.69 -4.45
C GLY A 296 -43.32 -6.30 -3.21
N ILE A 297 -43.86 -7.41 -2.71
CA ILE A 297 -43.29 -8.15 -1.57
C ILE A 297 -41.85 -8.58 -1.89
N LEU A 298 -41.61 -9.18 -3.06
CA LEU A 298 -40.29 -9.65 -3.44
C LEU A 298 -39.27 -8.51 -3.50
N LEU A 299 -39.61 -7.38 -4.12
CA LEU A 299 -38.71 -6.22 -4.18
C LEU A 299 -38.38 -5.65 -2.81
N VAL A 300 -39.37 -5.58 -1.90
CA VAL A 300 -39.13 -5.16 -0.52
C VAL A 300 -38.22 -6.14 0.22
N LEU A 301 -38.47 -7.45 0.10
CA LEU A 301 -37.63 -8.47 0.72
C LEU A 301 -36.19 -8.44 0.19
N LEU A 302 -36.02 -8.28 -1.12
CA LEU A 302 -34.70 -8.14 -1.73
C LEU A 302 -33.99 -6.88 -1.25
N ARG A 303 -34.71 -5.75 -1.09
CA ARG A 303 -34.10 -4.53 -0.57
C ARG A 303 -33.65 -4.70 0.89
N ILE A 304 -34.47 -5.34 1.72
CA ILE A 304 -34.11 -5.66 3.11
C ILE A 304 -32.89 -6.58 3.13
N LEU A 305 -32.86 -7.61 2.27
CA LEU A 305 -31.73 -8.53 2.14
C LEU A 305 -30.45 -7.78 1.78
N TRP A 306 -30.50 -6.86 0.81
CA TRP A 306 -29.35 -6.01 0.42
C TRP A 306 -28.88 -5.14 1.57
N MET A 307 -29.81 -4.55 2.32
CA MET A 307 -29.46 -3.72 3.48
C MET A 307 -28.75 -4.53 4.58
N TYR A 308 -29.21 -5.76 4.86
CA TYR A 308 -28.59 -6.62 5.86
C TYR A 308 -27.24 -7.20 5.41
N SER A 309 -27.07 -7.48 4.12
CA SER A 309 -25.78 -7.93 3.57
C SER A 309 -24.80 -6.79 3.28
N GLY A 310 -25.20 -5.55 3.53
CA GLY A 310 -24.41 -4.35 3.21
C GLY A 310 -24.19 -4.16 1.70
N PHE A 311 -25.08 -4.67 0.84
CA PHE A 311 -24.98 -4.42 -0.59
C PHE A 311 -25.65 -3.08 -0.96
N PRO A 312 -25.00 -2.23 -1.78
CA PRO A 312 -23.65 -2.34 -2.37
C PRO A 312 -22.55 -1.66 -1.55
N SER A 313 -22.86 -1.06 -0.39
CA SER A 313 -21.93 -0.24 0.40
C SER A 313 -20.64 -0.98 0.79
N GLU A 314 -20.72 -2.26 1.14
CA GLU A 314 -19.56 -3.09 1.48
C GLU A 314 -18.70 -3.41 0.24
N LEU A 315 -19.33 -3.52 -0.93
CA LEU A 315 -18.66 -3.89 -2.17
C LEU A 315 -18.00 -2.69 -2.86
N ILE A 316 -18.62 -1.51 -2.76
CA ILE A 316 -18.18 -0.28 -3.40
C ILE A 316 -17.73 0.72 -2.33
N SER A 317 -16.42 0.85 -2.14
CA SER A 317 -15.81 1.86 -1.28
C SER A 317 -15.92 3.24 -1.94
N SER A 318 -17.08 3.89 -1.79
CA SER A 318 -17.36 5.23 -2.32
C SER A 318 -18.02 6.11 -1.27
N GLU A 319 -17.68 7.40 -1.31
CA GLU A 319 -18.25 8.43 -0.42
C GLU A 319 -19.79 8.50 -0.52
N TYR A 320 -20.38 8.15 -1.67
CA TYR A 320 -21.84 8.14 -1.85
C TYR A 320 -22.56 7.12 -0.97
N PHE A 321 -21.88 6.07 -0.54
CA PHE A 321 -22.39 5.05 0.37
C PHE A 321 -21.93 5.26 1.82
N SER A 322 -21.23 6.37 2.11
CA SER A 322 -20.80 6.70 3.47
C SER A 322 -21.93 7.37 4.26
N PRO A 323 -22.35 6.82 5.41
CA PRO A 323 -23.33 7.44 6.29
C PRO A 323 -22.87 8.79 6.89
N GLN A 324 -21.58 9.10 6.82
CA GLN A 324 -21.03 10.34 7.38
C GLN A 324 -21.47 11.59 6.59
N TYR A 325 -21.70 11.44 5.29
CA TYR A 325 -22.10 12.55 4.42
C TYR A 325 -23.63 12.70 4.29
N TYR A 326 -24.38 11.68 4.70
CA TYR A 326 -25.84 11.69 4.70
C TYR A 326 -26.36 10.64 5.68
N SER A 327 -27.16 11.06 6.66
CA SER A 327 -27.81 10.14 7.60
C SER A 327 -29.29 10.48 7.67
N SER A 328 -30.13 9.57 7.17
CA SER A 328 -31.58 9.66 7.26
C SER A 328 -32.14 8.43 7.95
N ASN A 329 -33.00 8.64 8.94
CA ASN A 329 -33.73 7.57 9.62
C ASN A 329 -34.93 7.06 8.82
N LEU A 330 -35.14 7.56 7.59
CA LEU A 330 -36.25 7.17 6.75
C LEU A 330 -36.24 5.66 6.47
N GLY A 331 -37.39 5.02 6.71
CA GLY A 331 -37.59 3.59 6.45
C GLY A 331 -36.69 2.67 7.26
N PHE A 332 -36.33 3.01 8.51
CA PHE A 332 -35.42 2.22 9.37
C PHE A 332 -34.02 2.02 8.77
N GLY A 333 -33.55 2.99 7.98
CA GLY A 333 -32.23 2.94 7.35
C GLY A 333 -32.22 2.49 5.89
N LEU A 334 -33.38 2.48 5.22
CA LEU A 334 -33.47 2.33 3.77
C LEU A 334 -32.79 3.47 2.99
N ALA A 335 -32.48 4.58 3.67
CA ALA A 335 -31.76 5.74 3.16
C ALA A 335 -30.58 6.12 4.09
N LYS A 336 -29.78 5.13 4.53
CA LYS A 336 -28.58 5.36 5.36
C LYS A 336 -27.51 6.20 4.67
N SER A 337 -27.52 6.27 3.35
CA SER A 337 -26.61 7.04 2.51
C SER A 337 -27.34 7.57 1.28
N ILE A 338 -26.73 8.49 0.54
CA ILE A 338 -27.29 9.00 -0.73
C ILE A 338 -27.44 7.84 -1.73
N GLY A 339 -26.44 6.95 -1.79
CA GLY A 339 -26.49 5.75 -2.61
C GLY A 339 -27.64 4.82 -2.23
N ASP A 340 -27.90 4.62 -0.93
CA ASP A 340 -29.02 3.80 -0.45
C ASP A 340 -30.39 4.38 -0.83
N LEU A 341 -30.53 5.70 -0.74
CA LEU A 341 -31.74 6.39 -1.16
C LEU A 341 -31.99 6.22 -2.66
N PHE A 342 -30.94 6.34 -3.47
CA PHE A 342 -30.99 6.12 -4.92
C PHE A 342 -31.45 4.69 -5.26
N ILE A 343 -30.90 3.68 -4.59
CA ILE A 343 -31.28 2.28 -4.79
C ILE A 343 -32.74 2.05 -4.40
N THR A 344 -33.17 2.56 -3.25
CA THR A 344 -34.57 2.44 -2.81
C THR A 344 -35.51 3.10 -3.83
N THR A 345 -35.15 4.27 -4.36
CA THR A 345 -35.91 4.95 -5.42
C THR A 345 -35.95 4.13 -6.72
N PHE A 346 -34.84 3.50 -7.09
CA PHE A 346 -34.76 2.62 -8.25
C PHE A 346 -35.65 1.37 -8.12
N PHE A 347 -35.74 0.76 -6.93
CA PHE A 347 -36.65 -0.36 -6.67
C PHE A 347 -38.12 0.07 -6.81
N ILE A 348 -38.48 1.26 -6.30
CA ILE A 348 -39.83 1.82 -6.48
C ILE A 348 -40.11 2.06 -7.96
N LEU A 349 -39.15 2.60 -8.72
CA LEU A 349 -39.30 2.81 -10.16
C LEU A 349 -39.51 1.49 -10.92
N ILE A 350 -38.73 0.45 -10.62
CA ILE A 350 -38.92 -0.89 -11.20
C ILE A 350 -40.33 -1.41 -10.90
N TYR A 351 -40.78 -1.26 -9.66
CA TYR A 351 -42.12 -1.68 -9.26
C TYR A 351 -43.19 -0.94 -10.06
N VAL A 352 -43.13 0.39 -10.15
CA VAL A 352 -44.09 1.21 -10.91
C VAL A 352 -44.12 0.82 -12.38
N ILE A 353 -42.95 0.65 -13.01
CA ILE A 353 -42.86 0.20 -14.41
C ILE A 353 -43.50 -1.18 -14.58
N TYR A 354 -43.23 -2.12 -13.67
CA TYR A 354 -43.83 -3.45 -13.71
C TYR A 354 -45.36 -3.38 -13.58
N THR A 355 -45.87 -2.60 -12.61
CA THR A 355 -47.32 -2.43 -12.43
C THR A 355 -48.02 -1.71 -13.58
N SER A 356 -47.31 -0.89 -14.35
CA SER A 356 -47.88 -0.20 -15.52
C SER A 356 -48.03 -1.11 -16.74
N ARG A 357 -47.34 -2.26 -16.75
CA ARG A 357 -47.31 -3.21 -17.87
C ARG A 357 -48.27 -4.39 -17.71
N GLU A 358 -48.51 -4.82 -16.47
CA GLU A 358 -49.55 -5.81 -16.13
C GLU A 358 -50.91 -5.12 -16.01
#